data_AF-A0A944JJI7-F1
#
_entry.id   AF-A0A944JJI7-F1
#
_cell.length_a   1.000
_cell.length_b   1.000
_cell.length_c   1.000
_cell.angle_alpha   90.00
_cell.angle_beta   90.00
_cell.angle_gamma   90.00
#
_symmetry.space_group_name_H-M   'P 1'
#
loop_
_entity.id
_entity.type
_entity.pdbx_description
1 polymer ?
#
loop_
_entity_poly.entity_id
_entity_poly.type
_entity_poly.pdbx_seq_one_letter_code
_entity_poly.pdbx_strand_id
1 'polypeptide(L)' 'MDAEEARQLDITLRRFGIRGVVAPQDPENPAGTWAVYDEADPDSRRDITTDTLAAVARAQGPTRGFVIPVAG' A
#
# COMPACT_ATOMS: atom_id res chain seq x y z
N MET A 1 1.87 -9.26 -4.76
CA MET A 1 2.68 -8.44 -3.83
C MET A 1 3.51 -9.39 -3.02
N ASP A 2 4.83 -9.25 -3.12
CA ASP A 2 5.80 -10.08 -2.42
C ASP A 2 6.05 -9.57 -0.99
N ALA A 3 6.72 -10.36 -0.16
CA ALA A 3 7.00 -10.01 1.24
C ALA A 3 7.81 -8.71 1.40
N GLU A 4 8.72 -8.42 0.46
CA GLU A 4 9.50 -7.17 0.45
C GLU A 4 8.61 -5.96 0.13
N GLU A 5 7.79 -6.06 -0.92
CA GLU A 5 6.83 -5.01 -1.29
C GLU A 5 5.84 -4.74 -0.14
N ALA A 6 5.35 -5.80 0.49
CA ALA A 6 4.47 -5.74 1.65
C ALA A 6 5.09 -4.96 2.82
N ARG A 7 6.36 -5.25 3.13
CA ARG A 7 7.10 -4.54 4.19
C ARG A 7 7.30 -3.06 3.85
N GLN A 8 7.64 -2.75 2.60
CA GLN A 8 7.79 -1.38 2.15
C GLN A 8 6.45 -0.62 2.19
N LEU A 9 5.35 -1.31 1.91
CA LEU A 9 4.00 -0.77 2.03
C LEU A 9 3.61 -0.52 3.49
N ASP A 10 3.89 -1.42 4.43
CA ASP A 10 3.66 -1.19 5.88
C ASP A 10 4.41 0.06 6.39
N ILE A 11 5.68 0.21 6.01
CA ILE A 11 6.47 1.41 6.37
C ILE A 11 5.82 2.67 5.80
N THR A 12 5.36 2.59 4.55
CA THR A 12 4.74 3.72 3.83
C THR A 12 3.38 4.08 4.43
N LEU A 13 2.55 3.08 4.74
CA LEU A 13 1.27 3.23 5.43
C LEU A 13 1.45 3.96 6.77
N ARG A 14 2.39 3.50 7.60
CA ARG A 14 2.73 4.14 8.89
C ARG A 14 3.26 5.55 8.71
N ARG A 15 4.09 5.78 7.69
CA ARG A 15 4.66 7.09 7.38
C ARG A 15 3.60 8.12 6.99
N PHE A 16 2.60 7.71 6.23
CA PHE A 16 1.51 8.58 5.78
C PHE A 16 0.28 8.56 6.70
N GLY A 17 0.28 7.72 7.74
CA GLY A 17 -0.87 7.56 8.65
C GLY A 17 -2.09 6.91 7.99
N ILE A 18 -1.89 6.14 6.92
CA ILE A 18 -2.95 5.42 6.22
C ILE A 18 -3.27 4.15 7.01
N ARG A 19 -4.56 3.93 7.30
CA ARG A 19 -5.02 2.71 7.97
C ARG A 19 -5.02 1.55 6.97
N GLY A 20 -4.31 0.48 7.31
CA GLY A 20 -4.27 -0.77 6.56
C GLY A 20 -3.37 -1.79 7.27
N VAL A 21 -3.78 -3.05 7.27
CA VAL A 21 -3.05 -4.17 7.85
C VAL A 21 -2.45 -4.99 6.73
N VAL A 22 -1.13 -4.97 6.63
CA VAL A 22 -0.41 -5.77 5.64
C VAL A 22 -0.17 -7.16 6.21
N ALA A 23 -0.82 -8.16 5.62
CA ALA A 23 -0.75 -9.54 6.08
C ALA A 23 -0.63 -10.51 4.88
N PRO A 24 -0.03 -11.69 5.08
CA PRO A 24 -0.04 -12.72 4.05
C PRO A 24 -1.49 -13.20 3.81
N GLN A 25 -1.81 -13.52 2.56
CA GLN A 25 -3.09 -14.15 2.23
C GLN A 25 -3.20 -15.50 2.96
N ASP A 26 -2.11 -16.26 2.94
CA ASP A 26 -1.96 -17.53 3.64
C ASP A 26 -1.05 -17.39 4.87
N PRO A 27 -1.58 -17.49 6.10
CA PRO A 27 -0.77 -17.39 7.31
C PRO A 27 0.27 -18.51 7.43
N GLU A 28 0.02 -19.66 6.79
CA GLU A 28 0.95 -20.80 6.74
C GLU A 28 2.09 -20.59 5.73
N ASN A 29 1.98 -19.59 4.85
CA ASN A 29 3.00 -19.27 3.85
C ASN A 29 3.38 -17.77 3.89
N PRO A 30 4.19 -17.34 4.87
CA PRO A 30 4.64 -15.95 4.99
C PRO A 30 5.58 -15.50 3.85
N ALA A 31 6.11 -16.44 3.06
CA ALA A 31 6.84 -16.14 1.83
C ALA A 31 5.94 -16.05 0.58
N GLY A 32 4.65 -16.31 0.73
CA GLY A 32 3.65 -16.31 -0.33
C GLY A 32 3.14 -14.91 -0.69
N THR A 33 1.93 -14.86 -1.22
CA THR A 33 1.32 -13.59 -1.64
C THR A 33 0.83 -12.80 -0.43
N TRP A 34 1.18 -11.51 -0.39
CA TRP A 34 0.71 -10.58 0.62
C TRP A 34 -0.40 -9.69 0.08
N ALA A 35 -1.25 -9.20 0.98
CA ALA A 35 -2.33 -8.28 0.68
C ALA A 35 -2.48 -7.26 1.82
N VAL A 36 -3.11 -6.12 1.51
CA VAL A 36 -3.51 -5.14 2.52
C VAL A 36 -4.99 -5.28 2.80
N TYR A 37 -5.27 -5.43 4.08
CA TYR A 37 -6.59 -5.54 4.62
C TYR A 37 -6.97 -4.28 5.40
N ASP A 38 -8.25 -3.97 5.52
CA ASP A 38 -8.67 -2.82 6.31
C ASP A 38 -8.50 -3.06 7.82
N GLU A 39 -8.64 -4.32 8.23
CA GLU A 39 -8.50 -4.79 9.61
C GLU A 39 -7.68 -6.07 9.71
N ALA A 40 -7.24 -6.38 10.94
CA ALA A 40 -6.41 -7.55 11.23
C ALA A 40 -7.23 -8.83 11.40
N ASP A 41 -8.54 -8.71 11.57
CA ASP A 41 -9.43 -9.84 11.80
C ASP A 41 -9.66 -10.62 10.49
N PRO A 42 -9.29 -11.90 10.41
CA PRO A 42 -9.39 -12.66 9.17
C PRO A 42 -10.83 -12.94 8.70
N ASP A 43 -11.81 -12.95 9.61
CA ASP A 43 -13.22 -13.21 9.29
C ASP A 43 -13.93 -11.96 8.78
N SER A 44 -13.53 -10.78 9.23
CA SER A 44 -14.15 -9.50 8.86
C SER A 44 -13.33 -8.65 7.89
N ARG A 45 -12.04 -8.97 7.70
CA ARG A 45 -11.15 -8.20 6.81
C ARG A 45 -11.58 -8.22 5.36
N ARG A 46 -11.51 -7.05 4.73
CA ARG A 46 -11.68 -6.86 3.29
C ARG A 46 -10.35 -6.55 2.65
N ASP A 47 -10.10 -7.17 1.50
CA ASP A 47 -8.94 -6.81 0.69
C ASP A 47 -9.12 -5.37 0.17
N ILE A 48 -8.27 -4.47 0.66
CA ILE A 48 -8.20 -3.06 0.26
C ILE A 48 -6.87 -2.76 -0.40
N THR A 49 -6.15 -3.78 -0.89
CA THR A 49 -4.83 -3.63 -1.52
C THR A 49 -4.86 -2.58 -2.62
N THR A 50 -5.85 -2.62 -3.51
CA THR A 50 -5.98 -1.66 -4.60
C THR A 50 -6.24 -0.23 -4.11
N ASP A 51 -7.13 -0.04 -3.14
CA ASP A 51 -7.45 1.28 -2.60
C ASP A 51 -6.27 1.87 -1.83
N THR A 52 -5.60 1.03 -1.04
CA THR A 52 -4.39 1.38 -0.30
C THR A 52 -3.27 1.82 -1.23
N LEU A 53 -2.99 1.04 -2.28
CA LEU A 53 -1.98 1.39 -3.28
C LEU A 53 -2.34 2.70 -3.99
N ALA A 54 -3.61 2.95 -4.27
CA ALA A 54 -4.07 4.22 -4.83
C ALA A 54 -3.90 5.39 -3.84
N ALA A 55 -4.19 5.19 -2.55
CA ALA A 55 -3.98 6.18 -1.50
C ALA A 55 -2.50 6.49 -1.32
N VAL A 56 -1.64 5.47 -1.33
CA VAL A 56 -0.18 5.61 -1.29
C VAL A 56 0.33 6.34 -2.53
N ALA A 57 -0.16 6.02 -3.72
CA ALA A 57 0.20 6.73 -4.95
C ALA A 57 -0.20 8.21 -4.89
N ARG A 58 -1.38 8.53 -4.33
CA ARG A 58 -1.81 9.91 -4.10
C ARG A 58 -0.97 10.62 -3.04
N ALA A 59 -0.61 9.94 -1.95
CA ALA A 59 0.17 10.48 -0.85
C ALA A 59 1.64 10.73 -1.21
N GLN A 60 2.21 9.87 -2.07
CA GLN A 60 3.53 10.10 -2.65
C GLN A 60 3.53 11.27 -3.65
N GLY A 61 2.36 11.67 -4.14
CA GLY A 61 2.19 12.76 -5.08
C GLY A 61 2.89 12.52 -6.42
N PRO A 62 2.60 13.31 -7.46
CA PRO A 62 3.45 13.32 -8.64
C PRO A 62 4.85 13.77 -8.19
N THR A 63 5.85 12.89 -8.30
CA THR A 63 7.26 13.27 -8.23
C THR A 63 7.43 14.46 -9.17
N ARG A 64 7.70 15.63 -8.57
CA ARG A 64 7.82 16.95 -9.22
C ARG A 64 8.36 16.85 -10.65
N GLY A 65 7.50 17.12 -11.63
CA GLY A 65 7.89 17.04 -13.03
C GLY A 65 6.86 17.56 -14.04
N PHE A 66 5.90 18.39 -13.66
CA PHE A 66 5.21 19.22 -14.66
C PHE A 66 6.09 20.46 -14.91
N VAL A 67 7.04 20.35 -15.84
CA VAL A 67 7.64 21.52 -16.48
C VAL A 67 6.52 22.18 -17.28
N ILE A 68 6.03 23.33 -16.83
CA ILE A 68 5.26 24.25 -17.67
C ILE A 68 6.31 24.99 -18.51
N PRO A 69 6.42 24.78 -19.84
CA PRO A 69 7.19 25.71 -20.65
C PRO A 69 6.47 27.07 -20.60
N VAL A 70 7.14 28.08 -20.06
CA VAL A 70 6.73 29.48 -20.27
C VAL A 70 6.92 29.79 -21.76
N ALA A 71 5.83 30.07 -22.45
CA ALA A 71 5.88 30.56 -23.81
C ALA A 71 6.56 31.94 -23.81
N GLY A 72 7.64 32.07 -24.58
CA GLY A 72 8.29 33.32 -24.94
C GLY A 72 8.15 33.57 -26.42
#